data_AF-A0A2G2YZQ9-F1
#
_entry.id   AF-A0A2G2YZQ9-F1
#
_cell.length_a   1.000
_cell.length_b   1.000
_cell.length_c   1.000
_cell.angle_alpha   90.00
_cell.angle_beta   90.00
_cell.angle_gamma   90.00
#
_symmetry.space_group_name_H-M   'P 1'
#
loop_
_entity.id
_entity.type
_entity.pdbx_description
1 polymer ?
#
loop_
_entity_poly.entity_id
_entity_poly.type
_entity_poly.pdbx_seq_one_letter_code
_entity_poly.pdbx_strand_id
1 'polypeptide(L)'
;MQVMAGSEFLLRSTIVSAVAEGRAIYNNIKAFIRYMISSNVGEVISIFLSAVLGIPECLIPVQLLWLNLVIDGPPGTALGFNPADVDIMQKPPRKSNDALINSWVFFRYMVIGSYVGIATVGIFIVWYTQASFLGINLVSDGHTLVDLSQLRNWGEGSSWPNFTVSPFKAGNRLITFSDPCEYFTVGKVKALTLSLSVLVAIEMFNSLNALSEDNSLIKMPPWRNPWLLVSMSASFGF
;
A
#
# COMPACT_ATOMS: atom_id res chain seq x y z
N MET A 1 46.95 21.51 -30.39
CA MET A 1 45.98 22.45 -29.78
C MET A 1 44.53 21.98 -29.95
N GLN A 2 44.10 21.47 -31.12
CA GLN A 2 42.75 20.89 -31.32
C GLN A 2 42.44 19.65 -30.43
N VAL A 3 43.44 18.80 -30.14
CA VAL A 3 43.24 17.60 -29.30
C VAL A 3 42.96 17.95 -27.82
N MET A 4 43.60 19.00 -27.29
CA MET A 4 43.36 19.43 -25.89
C MET A 4 42.01 20.13 -25.71
N ALA A 5 41.53 20.83 -26.74
CA ALA A 5 40.18 21.41 -26.73
C ALA A 5 39.09 20.32 -26.75
N GLY A 6 39.33 19.21 -27.45
CA GLY A 6 38.44 18.04 -27.45
C GLY A 6 38.38 17.34 -26.09
N SER A 7 39.50 17.19 -25.40
CA SER A 7 39.52 16.56 -24.07
C SER A 7 38.83 17.39 -22.99
N GLU A 8 39.00 18.72 -22.99
CA GLU A 8 38.29 19.60 -22.04
C GLU A 8 36.78 19.63 -22.29
N PHE A 9 36.36 19.58 -23.56
CA PHE A 9 34.95 19.50 -23.93
C PHE A 9 34.31 18.19 -23.45
N LEU A 10 34.99 17.05 -23.65
CA LEU A 10 34.56 15.74 -23.14
C LEU A 10 34.47 15.68 -21.61
N LEU A 11 35.41 16.34 -20.92
CA LEU A 11 35.41 16.41 -19.46
C LEU A 11 34.21 17.22 -18.94
N ARG A 12 33.94 18.37 -19.56
CA ARG A 12 32.77 19.21 -19.24
C ARG A 12 31.46 18.48 -19.53
N SER A 13 31.33 17.78 -20.66
CA SER A 13 30.11 17.03 -20.98
C SER A 13 29.88 15.85 -20.02
N THR A 14 30.96 15.17 -19.61
CA THR A 14 30.88 14.06 -18.65
C THR A 14 30.48 14.56 -17.26
N ILE A 15 31.03 15.69 -16.80
CA ILE A 15 30.64 16.31 -15.53
C ILE A 15 29.16 16.71 -15.55
N VAL A 16 28.69 17.36 -16.62
CA VAL A 16 27.27 17.76 -16.73
C VAL A 16 26.36 16.54 -16.74
N SER A 17 26.73 15.48 -17.47
CA SER A 17 25.99 14.21 -17.48
C SER A 17 25.95 13.57 -16.10
N ALA A 18 27.08 13.51 -15.39
CA ALA A 18 27.16 12.97 -14.04
C ALA A 18 26.32 13.77 -13.03
N VAL A 19 26.27 15.10 -13.16
CA VAL A 19 25.41 15.96 -12.33
C VAL A 19 23.93 15.73 -12.64
N ALA A 20 23.56 15.56 -13.92
CA ALA A 20 22.19 15.26 -14.32
C ALA A 20 21.72 13.91 -13.74
N GLU A 21 22.57 12.88 -13.86
CA GLU A 21 22.30 11.55 -13.32
C GLU A 21 22.20 11.56 -11.78
N GLY A 22 23.11 12.25 -11.10
CA GLY A 22 23.07 12.38 -9.64
C GLY A 22 21.79 13.06 -9.13
N ARG A 23 21.27 14.05 -9.86
CA ARG A 23 19.97 14.67 -9.54
C ARG A 23 18.81 13.71 -9.75
N ALA A 24 18.84 12.90 -10.81
CA ALA A 24 17.81 11.89 -11.09
C ALA A 24 17.77 10.82 -10.00
N ILE A 25 18.91 10.21 -9.66
CA ILE A 25 19.03 9.21 -8.59
C ILE A 25 18.49 9.74 -7.27
N TYR A 26 18.83 10.98 -6.92
CA TYR A 26 18.37 11.58 -5.68
C TYR A 26 16.84 11.77 -5.65
N ASN A 27 16.23 12.22 -6.75
CA ASN A 27 14.77 12.31 -6.85
C ASN A 27 14.09 10.94 -6.74
N ASN A 28 14.69 9.91 -7.34
CA ASN A 28 14.21 8.53 -7.26
C ASN A 28 14.27 7.99 -5.82
N ILE A 29 15.37 8.25 -5.10
CA ILE A 29 15.50 7.88 -3.68
C ILE A 29 14.42 8.58 -2.84
N LYS A 30 14.12 9.86 -3.08
CA LYS A 30 13.01 10.52 -2.38
C LYS A 30 11.66 9.89 -2.69
N ALA A 31 11.40 9.52 -3.96
CA ALA A 31 10.16 8.84 -4.34
C ALA A 31 9.99 7.52 -3.59
N PHE A 32 11.04 6.71 -3.57
CA PHE A 32 11.10 5.46 -2.83
C PHE A 32 10.85 5.64 -1.32
N ILE A 33 11.56 6.58 -0.67
CA ILE A 33 11.40 6.83 0.77
C ILE A 33 9.97 7.28 1.09
N ARG A 34 9.38 8.16 0.27
CA ARG A 34 8.01 8.65 0.46
C ARG A 34 6.99 7.53 0.34
N TYR A 35 7.16 6.63 -0.63
CA TYR A 35 6.34 5.44 -0.80
C TYR A 35 6.42 4.52 0.43
N MET A 36 7.63 4.15 0.88
CA MET A 36 7.80 3.28 2.06
C MET A 36 7.20 3.89 3.33
N ILE A 37 7.36 5.20 3.56
CA ILE A 37 6.79 5.85 4.73
C ILE A 37 5.27 5.84 4.67
N SER A 38 4.69 6.12 3.50
CA SER A 38 3.24 6.10 3.32
C SER A 38 2.64 4.72 3.59
N SER A 39 3.26 3.66 3.07
CA SER A 39 2.81 2.27 3.28
C SER A 39 2.86 1.90 4.77
N ASN A 40 4.02 2.09 5.41
CA ASN A 40 4.19 1.80 6.84
C ASN A 40 3.19 2.56 7.73
N VAL A 41 2.88 3.82 7.41
CA VAL A 41 1.87 4.59 8.15
C VAL A 41 0.49 3.94 8.01
N GLY A 42 0.12 3.50 6.80
CA GLY A 42 -1.17 2.83 6.59
C GLY A 42 -1.30 1.51 7.34
N GLU A 43 -0.25 0.70 7.35
CA GLU A 43 -0.20 -0.54 8.13
C GLU A 43 -0.36 -0.26 9.63
N VAL A 44 0.40 0.70 10.18
CA VAL A 44 0.33 1.05 11.60
C VAL A 44 -1.07 1.57 11.97
N ILE A 45 -1.68 2.42 11.13
CA ILE A 45 -3.04 2.91 11.36
C ILE A 45 -4.05 1.75 11.32
N SER A 46 -3.89 0.77 10.42
CA SER A 46 -4.80 -0.39 10.36
C SER A 46 -4.74 -1.22 11.65
N ILE A 47 -3.54 -1.50 12.16
CA ILE A 47 -3.33 -2.25 13.41
C ILE A 47 -3.91 -1.45 14.57
N PHE A 48 -3.57 -0.17 14.66
CA PHE A 48 -4.05 0.72 15.71
C PHE A 48 -5.58 0.81 15.74
N LEU A 49 -6.22 0.97 14.59
CA LEU A 49 -7.69 1.03 14.48
C LEU A 49 -8.34 -0.29 14.90
N SER A 50 -7.80 -1.43 14.47
CA SER A 50 -8.34 -2.74 14.89
C SER A 50 -8.27 -2.92 16.42
N ALA A 51 -7.15 -2.49 17.03
CA ALA A 51 -6.95 -2.55 18.48
C ALA A 51 -7.88 -1.58 19.25
N VAL A 52 -8.00 -0.33 18.81
CA VAL A 52 -8.85 0.68 19.46
C VAL A 52 -10.34 0.34 19.35
N LEU A 53 -10.76 -0.25 18.22
CA LEU A 53 -12.14 -0.69 18.04
C LEU A 53 -12.44 -1.98 18.83
N GLY A 54 -11.42 -2.76 19.20
CA GLY A 54 -11.57 -4.03 19.91
C GLY A 54 -12.05 -5.17 19.00
N ILE A 55 -11.91 -5.03 17.69
CA ILE A 55 -12.29 -6.06 16.71
C ILE A 55 -11.16 -7.08 16.55
N PRO A 56 -11.41 -8.27 15.95
CA PRO A 56 -10.36 -9.20 15.61
C PRO A 56 -9.29 -8.53 14.72
N GLU A 57 -8.04 -8.91 14.89
CA GLU A 57 -6.91 -8.42 14.07
C GLU A 57 -7.23 -8.53 12.57
N CYS A 58 -7.14 -7.40 11.85
CA CYS A 58 -7.47 -7.31 10.43
C CYS A 58 -6.33 -7.79 9.52
N LEU A 59 -5.11 -7.87 10.06
CA LEU A 59 -3.91 -8.36 9.38
C LEU A 59 -3.06 -9.14 10.39
N ILE A 60 -2.60 -10.33 10.02
CA ILE A 60 -1.68 -11.10 10.87
C ILE A 60 -0.23 -10.65 10.63
N PRO A 61 0.66 -10.74 11.62
CA PRO A 61 2.06 -10.31 11.47
C PRO A 61 2.80 -10.94 10.28
N VAL A 62 2.49 -12.19 9.95
CA VAL A 62 3.07 -12.88 8.80
C VAL A 62 2.63 -12.26 7.47
N GLN A 63 1.38 -11.79 7.36
CA GLN A 63 0.89 -11.09 6.17
C GLN A 63 1.56 -9.73 6.02
N LEU A 64 1.75 -8.99 7.12
CA LEU A 64 2.44 -7.71 7.12
C LEU A 64 3.92 -7.84 6.73
N LEU A 65 4.60 -8.87 7.23
CA LEU A 65 5.97 -9.19 6.83
C LEU A 65 6.07 -9.48 5.33
N TRP A 66 5.15 -10.32 4.83
CA TRP A 66 5.07 -10.65 3.41
C TRP A 66 4.79 -9.41 2.55
N LEU A 67 3.88 -8.55 3.00
CA LEU A 67 3.51 -7.34 2.29
C LEU A 67 4.70 -6.39 2.15
N ASN A 68 5.34 -6.05 3.26
CA ASN A 68 6.51 -5.16 3.27
C ASN A 68 7.70 -5.71 2.46
N LEU A 69 7.95 -7.02 2.53
CA LEU A 69 9.13 -7.60 1.92
C LEU A 69 8.91 -7.92 0.43
N VAL A 70 7.79 -8.54 0.09
CA VAL A 70 7.57 -9.15 -1.23
C VAL A 70 6.63 -8.33 -2.10
N ILE A 71 5.63 -7.68 -1.53
CA ILE A 71 4.65 -6.92 -2.31
C ILE A 71 5.14 -5.49 -2.56
N ASP A 72 5.64 -4.82 -1.52
CA ASP A 72 6.07 -3.43 -1.57
C ASP A 72 7.55 -3.27 -1.97
N GLY A 73 8.37 -4.30 -1.73
CA GLY A 73 9.79 -4.31 -2.09
C GLY A 73 10.05 -4.09 -3.59
N PRO A 74 9.40 -4.86 -4.50
CA PRO A 74 9.62 -4.72 -5.94
C PRO A 74 9.20 -3.34 -6.49
N PRO A 75 8.00 -2.79 -6.20
CA PRO A 75 7.64 -1.43 -6.60
C PRO A 75 8.57 -0.36 -6.00
N GLY A 76 8.96 -0.52 -4.73
CA GLY A 76 9.93 0.37 -4.09
C GLY A 76 11.26 0.41 -4.83
N THR A 77 11.77 -0.75 -5.23
CA THR A 77 13.00 -0.86 -6.03
C THR A 77 12.82 -0.29 -7.44
N ALA A 78 11.66 -0.53 -8.07
CA ALA A 78 11.35 -0.02 -9.40
C ALA A 78 11.29 1.50 -9.46
N LEU A 79 10.85 2.18 -8.38
CA LEU A 79 10.92 3.65 -8.25
C LEU A 79 12.36 4.18 -8.29
N GLY A 80 13.34 3.35 -7.91
CA GLY A 80 14.76 3.65 -8.05
C GLY A 80 15.20 3.83 -9.52
N PHE A 81 14.50 3.18 -10.45
CA PHE A 81 14.75 3.23 -11.89
C PHE A 81 13.83 4.22 -12.63
N ASN A 82 13.22 5.16 -11.91
CA ASN A 82 12.42 6.22 -12.54
C ASN A 82 13.30 7.05 -13.50
N PRO A 83 12.78 7.37 -14.71
CA PRO A 83 13.48 8.26 -15.62
C PRO A 83 13.56 9.67 -15.02
N ALA A 84 14.64 10.40 -15.36
CA ALA A 84 14.83 11.76 -14.89
C ALA A 84 13.66 12.69 -15.28
N ASP A 85 13.31 13.62 -14.39
CA ASP A 85 12.30 14.64 -14.69
C ASP A 85 12.72 15.50 -15.90
N VAL A 86 11.75 15.86 -16.75
CA VAL A 86 12.00 16.69 -17.96
C VAL A 86 12.62 18.05 -17.66
N ASP A 87 12.42 18.56 -16.44
CA ASP A 87 12.89 19.85 -15.95
C ASP A 87 14.06 19.73 -14.95
N ILE A 88 14.70 18.56 -14.84
CA ILE A 88 15.72 18.29 -13.80
C ILE A 88 16.94 19.21 -13.86
N MET A 89 17.35 19.61 -15.07
CA MET A 89 18.46 20.53 -15.32
C MET A 89 18.05 22.01 -15.30
N GLN A 90 16.74 22.29 -15.40
CA GLN A 90 16.21 23.66 -15.32
C GLN A 90 16.04 24.12 -13.86
N LYS A 91 15.91 23.15 -12.93
CA LYS A 91 15.84 23.44 -11.49
C LYS A 91 17.20 23.91 -10.95
N PRO A 92 17.24 24.91 -10.05
CA PRO A 92 18.49 25.33 -9.41
C PRO A 92 19.07 24.20 -8.54
N PRO A 93 20.39 24.20 -8.26
CA PRO A 93 20.99 23.25 -7.34
C PRO A 93 20.31 23.27 -5.97
N ARG A 94 20.03 22.07 -5.44
CA ARG A 94 19.43 21.87 -4.10
C ARG A 94 20.33 22.48 -3.03
N LYS A 95 19.76 23.04 -1.97
CA LYS A 95 20.52 23.48 -0.80
C LYS A 95 20.88 22.28 0.07
N SER A 96 22.05 22.29 0.70
CA SER A 96 22.46 21.20 1.61
C SER A 96 21.49 21.00 2.78
N ASN A 97 20.81 22.07 3.20
CA ASN A 97 19.86 22.08 4.32
C ASN A 97 18.41 21.80 3.91
N ASP A 98 18.13 21.45 2.65
CA ASP A 98 16.77 21.08 2.27
C ASP A 98 16.41 19.74 2.94
N ALA A 99 15.25 19.66 3.59
CA ALA A 99 14.76 18.41 4.14
C ALA A 99 14.48 17.40 3.02
N LEU A 100 14.74 16.12 3.27
CA LEU A 100 14.38 15.03 2.34
C LEU A 100 12.86 14.94 2.15
N ILE A 101 12.11 15.18 3.24
CA ILE A 101 10.65 15.23 3.26
C ILE A 101 10.24 16.54 3.92
N ASN A 102 9.57 17.40 3.16
CA ASN A 102 8.98 18.62 3.69
C ASN A 102 7.77 18.28 4.56
N SER A 103 7.47 19.04 5.62
CA SER A 103 6.31 18.84 6.48
C SER A 103 4.99 18.75 5.71
N TRP A 104 4.84 19.52 4.62
CA TRP A 104 3.66 19.42 3.76
C TRP A 104 3.55 18.06 3.06
N VAL A 105 4.67 17.59 2.52
CA VAL A 105 4.77 16.30 1.82
C VAL A 105 4.53 15.17 2.82
N PHE A 106 5.14 15.25 4.01
CA PHE A 106 4.91 14.32 5.11
C PHE A 106 3.43 14.25 5.50
N PHE A 107 2.78 15.40 5.69
CA PHE A 107 1.35 15.45 6.01
C PHE A 107 0.49 14.84 4.90
N ARG A 108 0.79 15.13 3.62
CA ARG A 108 0.11 14.54 2.47
C ARG A 108 0.17 13.00 2.51
N TYR A 109 1.34 12.42 2.76
CA TYR A 109 1.49 10.97 2.83
C TYR A 109 0.91 10.37 4.12
N MET A 110 0.86 11.11 5.22
CA MET A 110 0.10 10.67 6.40
C MET A 110 -1.40 10.57 6.12
N VAL A 111 -1.98 11.48 5.33
CA VAL A 111 -3.39 11.40 4.93
C VAL A 111 -3.63 10.18 4.04
N ILE A 112 -2.73 9.92 3.08
CA ILE A 112 -2.82 8.74 2.20
C ILE A 112 -2.70 7.45 3.02
N GLY A 113 -1.71 7.34 3.91
CA GLY A 113 -1.56 6.18 4.80
C GLY A 113 -2.77 6.01 5.71
N SER A 114 -3.28 7.09 6.30
CA SER A 114 -4.51 7.01 7.12
C SER A 114 -5.70 6.48 6.32
N TYR A 115 -5.85 6.90 5.05
CA TYR A 115 -6.86 6.36 4.16
C TYR A 115 -6.67 4.86 3.91
N VAL A 116 -5.44 4.39 3.66
CA VAL A 116 -5.13 2.95 3.51
C VAL A 116 -5.56 2.18 4.76
N GLY A 117 -5.18 2.66 5.95
CA GLY A 117 -5.50 1.98 7.20
C GLY A 117 -7.01 1.91 7.47
N ILE A 118 -7.73 3.00 7.23
CA ILE A 118 -9.19 3.05 7.37
C ILE A 118 -9.88 2.16 6.34
N ALA A 119 -9.43 2.16 5.08
CA ALA A 119 -10.00 1.32 4.03
C ALA A 119 -9.81 -0.18 4.33
N THR A 120 -8.63 -0.55 4.84
CA THR A 120 -8.28 -1.93 5.22
C THR A 120 -9.17 -2.45 6.35
N VAL A 121 -9.33 -1.67 7.42
CA VAL A 121 -10.22 -2.04 8.55
C VAL A 121 -11.69 -1.92 8.15
N GLY A 122 -12.02 -0.94 7.30
CA GLY A 122 -13.37 -0.70 6.82
C GLY A 122 -13.92 -1.88 6.02
N ILE A 123 -13.15 -2.43 5.07
CA ILE A 123 -13.60 -3.59 4.29
C ILE A 123 -13.77 -4.84 5.18
N PHE A 124 -12.93 -5.00 6.19
CA PHE A 124 -13.07 -6.06 7.18
C PHE A 124 -14.42 -5.97 7.91
N ILE A 125 -14.76 -4.78 8.42
CA ILE A 125 -16.03 -4.54 9.12
C ILE A 125 -17.22 -4.69 8.18
N VAL A 126 -17.11 -4.18 6.94
CA VAL A 126 -18.16 -4.30 5.92
C VAL A 126 -18.47 -5.76 5.62
N TRP A 127 -17.46 -6.63 5.52
CA TRP A 127 -17.69 -8.07 5.30
C TRP A 127 -18.52 -8.72 6.40
N TYR A 128 -18.35 -8.34 7.67
CA TYR A 128 -19.15 -8.89 8.77
C TYR A 128 -20.54 -8.26 8.91
N THR A 129 -20.68 -6.97 8.60
CA THR A 129 -21.87 -6.19 8.98
C THR A 129 -22.84 -5.95 7.82
N GLN A 130 -22.37 -5.99 6.57
CA GLN A 130 -23.16 -5.57 5.41
C GLN A 130 -23.44 -6.72 4.46
N ALA A 131 -24.69 -6.81 4.00
CA ALA A 131 -25.09 -7.84 3.04
C ALA A 131 -24.55 -7.57 1.62
N SER A 132 -24.32 -6.29 1.29
CA SER A 132 -23.82 -5.88 0.00
C SER A 132 -22.95 -4.64 0.12
N PHE A 133 -21.96 -4.51 -0.76
CA PHE A 133 -21.10 -3.34 -0.85
C PHE A 133 -20.91 -2.96 -2.32
N LEU A 134 -21.19 -1.70 -2.66
CA LEU A 134 -21.10 -1.17 -4.04
C LEU A 134 -21.86 -2.02 -5.09
N GLY A 135 -23.01 -2.57 -4.72
CA GLY A 135 -23.83 -3.43 -5.59
C GLY A 135 -23.36 -4.88 -5.71
N ILE A 136 -22.27 -5.26 -5.03
CA ILE A 136 -21.77 -6.63 -4.94
C ILE A 136 -22.41 -7.31 -3.72
N ASN A 137 -23.03 -8.48 -3.91
CA ASN A 137 -23.61 -9.26 -2.82
C ASN A 137 -22.52 -10.05 -2.07
N LEU A 138 -22.24 -9.65 -0.83
CA LEU A 138 -21.20 -10.27 -0.01
C LEU A 138 -21.67 -11.58 0.65
N VAL A 139 -22.98 -11.75 0.84
CA VAL A 139 -23.59 -12.90 1.53
C VAL A 139 -23.69 -14.15 0.64
N SER A 140 -23.30 -14.02 -0.64
CA SER A 140 -23.28 -15.13 -1.60
C SER A 140 -22.51 -16.36 -1.14
N ASP A 141 -21.56 -16.20 -0.20
CA ASP A 141 -20.77 -17.28 0.36
C ASP A 141 -21.40 -17.98 1.57
N GLY A 142 -22.51 -17.45 2.10
CA GLY A 142 -23.29 -18.01 3.20
C GLY A 142 -22.78 -17.63 4.60
N HIS A 143 -21.94 -16.61 4.72
CA HIS A 143 -21.49 -16.13 6.02
C HIS A 143 -22.63 -15.48 6.81
N THR A 144 -22.53 -15.52 8.13
CA THR A 144 -23.55 -14.95 9.02
C THR A 144 -23.25 -13.48 9.26
N LEU A 145 -24.25 -12.61 9.07
CA LEU A 145 -24.10 -11.19 9.37
C LEU A 145 -24.10 -10.97 10.88
N VAL A 146 -23.21 -10.09 11.33
CA VAL A 146 -22.96 -9.78 12.74
C VAL A 146 -23.05 -8.28 12.92
N ASP A 147 -23.63 -7.84 14.04
CA ASP A 147 -23.65 -6.41 14.36
C ASP A 147 -22.27 -5.91 14.81
N LEU A 148 -22.00 -4.62 14.66
CA LEU A 148 -20.72 -4.03 15.08
C LEU A 148 -20.48 -4.24 16.59
N SER A 149 -21.53 -4.21 17.40
CA SER A 149 -21.43 -4.47 18.85
C SER A 149 -20.93 -5.88 19.15
N GLN A 150 -21.43 -6.88 18.43
CA GLN A 150 -21.00 -8.26 18.51
C GLN A 150 -19.55 -8.41 18.03
N LEU A 151 -19.19 -7.81 16.89
CA LEU A 151 -17.82 -7.88 16.37
C LEU A 151 -16.78 -7.30 17.33
N ARG A 152 -17.13 -6.30 18.15
CA ARG A 152 -16.24 -5.73 19.17
C ARG A 152 -16.10 -6.61 20.41
N ASN A 153 -17.13 -7.39 20.73
CA ASN A 153 -17.13 -8.33 21.86
C ASN A 153 -16.92 -9.78 21.39
N TRP A 154 -16.16 -9.96 20.31
CA TRP A 154 -15.97 -11.25 19.63
C TRP A 154 -15.45 -12.38 20.53
N GLY A 155 -14.77 -12.05 21.63
CA GLY A 155 -14.31 -13.02 22.63
C GLY A 155 -15.41 -13.63 23.50
N GLU A 156 -16.62 -13.07 23.49
CA GLU A 156 -17.77 -13.51 24.30
C GLU A 156 -18.80 -14.31 23.48
N GLY A 157 -18.48 -14.68 22.24
CA GLY A 157 -19.43 -15.28 21.28
C GLY A 157 -20.16 -16.54 21.78
N SER A 158 -19.54 -17.34 22.65
CA SER A 158 -20.12 -18.55 23.24
C SER A 158 -21.18 -18.25 24.32
N SER A 159 -21.20 -17.03 24.86
CA SER A 159 -22.14 -16.58 25.89
C SER A 159 -23.41 -15.93 25.34
N TRP A 160 -23.44 -15.62 24.04
CA TRP A 160 -24.56 -14.90 23.44
C TRP A 160 -25.79 -15.81 23.21
N PRO A 161 -26.97 -15.43 23.72
CA PRO A 161 -28.17 -16.22 23.51
C PRO A 161 -28.59 -16.17 22.03
N ASN A 162 -28.86 -17.34 21.45
CA ASN A 162 -29.36 -17.52 20.08
C ASN A 162 -28.39 -17.07 18.95
N PHE A 163 -27.09 -17.00 19.22
CA PHE A 163 -26.10 -16.76 18.16
C PHE A 163 -25.67 -18.09 17.52
N THR A 164 -26.21 -18.38 16.33
CA THR A 164 -25.86 -19.56 15.54
C THR A 164 -25.16 -19.14 14.25
N VAL A 165 -23.97 -19.68 14.02
CA VAL A 165 -23.16 -19.36 12.83
C VAL A 165 -23.38 -20.42 11.76
N SER A 166 -23.67 -19.98 10.53
CA SER A 166 -23.78 -20.84 9.36
C SER A 166 -22.39 -21.19 8.80
N PRO A 167 -22.13 -22.47 8.45
CA PRO A 167 -20.96 -22.82 7.66
C PRO A 167 -20.96 -22.05 6.33
N PHE A 168 -19.80 -21.54 5.93
CA PHE A 168 -19.67 -20.77 4.69
C PHE A 168 -18.47 -21.26 3.86
N LYS A 169 -18.49 -20.96 2.57
CA LYS A 169 -17.48 -21.45 1.62
C LYS A 169 -16.36 -20.44 1.41
N ALA A 170 -15.12 -20.83 1.74
CA ALA A 170 -13.90 -20.07 1.45
C ALA A 170 -13.11 -20.76 0.33
N GLY A 171 -13.23 -20.24 -0.90
CA GLY A 171 -12.68 -20.88 -2.09
C GLY A 171 -13.33 -22.24 -2.33
N ASN A 172 -12.55 -23.32 -2.26
CA ASN A 172 -13.04 -24.71 -2.36
C ASN A 172 -13.26 -25.40 -1.01
N ARG A 173 -12.96 -24.74 0.12
CA ARG A 173 -13.12 -25.31 1.46
C ARG A 173 -14.41 -24.82 2.10
N LEU A 174 -15.19 -25.75 2.65
CA LEU A 174 -16.31 -25.44 3.54
C LEU A 174 -15.76 -25.29 4.96
N ILE A 175 -15.99 -24.14 5.58
CA ILE A 175 -15.58 -23.90 6.97
C ILE A 175 -16.78 -24.16 7.87
N THR A 176 -16.64 -25.13 8.77
CA THR A 176 -17.63 -25.48 9.79
C THR A 176 -17.13 -25.06 11.16
N PHE A 177 -18.04 -24.62 12.02
CA PHE A 177 -17.72 -24.11 13.36
C PHE A 177 -18.35 -25.00 14.42
N SER A 178 -17.57 -25.38 15.43
CA SER A 178 -18.07 -26.12 16.59
C SER A 178 -18.52 -25.18 17.70
N ASP A 179 -17.86 -24.01 17.80
CA ASP A 179 -18.15 -22.95 18.76
C ASP A 179 -18.34 -21.61 18.02
N PRO A 180 -19.32 -20.74 18.36
CA PRO A 180 -19.51 -19.47 17.67
C PRO A 180 -18.30 -18.52 17.72
N CYS A 181 -17.42 -18.63 18.72
CA CYS A 181 -16.17 -17.87 18.78
C CYS A 181 -15.17 -18.24 17.66
N GLU A 182 -15.23 -19.46 17.12
CA GLU A 182 -14.39 -19.90 16.00
C GLU A 182 -14.68 -19.10 14.72
N TYR A 183 -15.87 -18.51 14.62
CA TYR A 183 -16.23 -17.66 13.48
C TYR A 183 -15.32 -16.44 13.36
N PHE A 184 -14.99 -15.78 14.48
CA PHE A 184 -14.16 -14.59 14.50
C PHE A 184 -12.64 -14.88 14.45
N THR A 185 -12.24 -16.12 14.70
CA THR A 185 -10.82 -16.52 14.73
C THR A 185 -10.40 -17.37 13.53
N VAL A 186 -11.17 -18.41 13.19
CA VAL A 186 -10.95 -19.30 12.05
C VAL A 186 -11.73 -18.83 10.83
N GLY A 187 -12.95 -18.31 11.03
CA GLY A 187 -13.80 -17.80 9.95
C GLY A 187 -13.34 -16.47 9.35
N LYS A 188 -12.45 -15.72 10.01
CA LYS A 188 -11.97 -14.43 9.50
C LYS A 188 -11.11 -14.50 8.24
N VAL A 189 -10.71 -15.69 7.77
CA VAL A 189 -9.79 -15.85 6.62
C VAL A 189 -10.25 -15.05 5.39
N LYS A 190 -11.55 -15.05 5.07
CA LYS A 190 -12.06 -14.24 3.96
C LYS A 190 -11.97 -12.74 4.19
N ALA A 191 -12.37 -12.27 5.37
CA ALA A 191 -12.27 -10.86 5.75
C ALA A 191 -10.80 -10.39 5.72
N LEU A 192 -9.87 -11.22 6.19
CA LEU A 192 -8.43 -10.98 6.10
C LEU A 192 -7.96 -10.89 4.65
N THR A 193 -8.38 -11.83 3.79
CA THR A 193 -8.03 -11.78 2.36
C THR A 193 -8.56 -10.51 1.69
N LEU A 194 -9.80 -10.10 1.97
CA LEU A 194 -10.36 -8.86 1.45
C LEU A 194 -9.56 -7.63 1.91
N SER A 195 -9.20 -7.59 3.20
CA SER A 195 -8.40 -6.51 3.78
C SER A 195 -7.02 -6.43 3.13
N LEU A 196 -6.35 -7.57 2.98
CA LEU A 196 -5.06 -7.67 2.31
C LEU A 196 -5.16 -7.24 0.84
N SER A 197 -6.16 -7.72 0.09
CA SER A 197 -6.35 -7.34 -1.32
C SER A 197 -6.62 -5.83 -1.49
N VAL A 198 -7.40 -5.22 -0.60
CA VAL A 198 -7.63 -3.77 -0.61
C VAL A 198 -6.34 -3.02 -0.32
N LEU A 199 -5.56 -3.45 0.68
CA LEU A 199 -4.29 -2.84 1.03
C LEU A 199 -3.32 -2.89 -0.17
N VAL A 200 -3.09 -4.10 -0.72
CA VAL A 200 -2.21 -4.30 -1.88
C VAL A 200 -2.65 -3.44 -3.06
N ALA A 201 -3.95 -3.41 -3.37
CA ALA A 201 -4.46 -2.61 -4.47
C ALA A 201 -4.17 -1.11 -4.27
N ILE A 202 -4.44 -0.58 -3.07
CA ILE A 202 -4.18 0.83 -2.78
C ILE A 202 -2.67 1.12 -2.81
N GLU A 203 -1.81 0.24 -2.29
CA GLU A 203 -0.35 0.44 -2.35
C GLU A 203 0.18 0.45 -3.78
N MET A 204 -0.36 -0.39 -4.67
CA MET A 204 0.00 -0.34 -6.08
C MET A 204 -0.39 1.02 -6.69
N PHE A 205 -1.56 1.57 -6.39
CA PHE A 205 -1.94 2.92 -6.82
C PHE A 205 -1.10 4.02 -6.15
N ASN A 206 -0.71 3.83 -4.89
CA ASN A 206 0.18 4.75 -4.17
C ASN A 206 1.58 4.79 -4.81
N SER A 207 2.10 3.64 -5.25
CA SER A 207 3.37 3.56 -5.97
C SER A 207 3.34 4.36 -7.29
N LEU A 208 2.20 4.39 -7.99
CA LEU A 208 2.02 5.25 -9.16
C LEU A 208 2.06 6.73 -8.78
N ASN A 209 1.39 7.11 -7.69
CA ASN A 209 1.44 8.50 -7.20
C ASN A 209 2.84 8.91 -6.70
N ALA A 210 3.72 7.95 -6.42
CA ALA A 210 5.11 8.20 -6.06
C ALA A 210 6.02 8.45 -7.29
N LEU A 211 5.58 8.21 -8.53
CA LEU A 211 6.35 8.46 -9.76
C LEU A 211 6.88 9.89 -9.86
N SER A 212 6.09 10.87 -9.42
CA SER A 212 6.50 12.27 -9.41
C SER A 212 5.92 13.00 -8.20
N GLU A 213 6.69 13.95 -7.66
CA GLU A 213 6.23 14.75 -6.51
C GLU A 213 5.25 15.85 -6.90
N ASP A 214 5.55 16.50 -8.03
CA ASP A 214 4.93 17.75 -8.49
C ASP A 214 4.14 17.56 -9.79
N ASN A 215 4.53 16.60 -10.63
CA ASN A 215 3.86 16.38 -11.91
C ASN A 215 2.71 15.39 -11.75
N SER A 216 1.56 15.73 -12.32
CA SER A 216 0.43 14.79 -12.41
C SER A 216 0.76 13.61 -13.32
N LEU A 217 0.06 12.48 -13.11
CA LEU A 217 0.16 11.27 -13.95
C LEU A 217 -0.14 11.53 -15.43
N ILE A 218 -0.86 12.59 -15.78
CA ILE A 218 -1.09 12.98 -17.19
C ILE A 218 0.21 13.47 -17.84
N LYS A 219 1.05 14.19 -17.10
CA LYS A 219 2.33 14.73 -17.57
C LYS A 219 3.46 13.71 -17.42
N MET A 220 3.34 12.81 -16.44
CA MET A 220 4.24 11.68 -16.21
C MET A 220 3.44 10.38 -16.17
N PRO A 221 3.13 9.80 -17.34
CA PRO A 221 2.29 8.63 -17.38
C PRO A 221 2.96 7.39 -16.80
N PRO A 222 2.19 6.42 -16.27
CA PRO A 222 2.72 5.19 -15.65
C PRO A 222 3.67 4.38 -16.54
N TRP A 223 3.42 4.34 -17.85
CA TRP A 223 4.24 3.60 -18.83
C TRP A 223 5.63 4.20 -19.05
N ARG A 224 5.94 5.35 -18.44
CA ARG A 224 7.29 5.93 -18.48
C ARG A 224 8.29 5.11 -17.69
N ASN A 225 7.84 4.41 -16.64
CA ASN A 225 8.65 3.44 -15.91
C ASN A 225 8.05 2.02 -16.12
N PRO A 226 8.50 1.29 -17.16
CA PRO A 226 8.00 -0.08 -17.40
C PRO A 226 8.37 -1.04 -16.25
N TRP A 227 9.48 -0.80 -15.53
CA TRP A 227 9.86 -1.62 -14.38
C TRP A 227 8.84 -1.51 -13.25
N LEU A 228 8.28 -0.32 -13.04
CA LEU A 228 7.21 -0.13 -12.06
C LEU A 228 5.97 -0.94 -12.45
N LEU A 229 5.55 -0.88 -13.72
CA LEU A 229 4.39 -1.66 -14.19
C LEU A 229 4.61 -3.17 -14.09
N VAL A 230 5.82 -3.65 -14.41
CA VAL A 230 6.18 -5.07 -14.25
C VAL A 230 6.15 -5.46 -12.78
N SER A 231 6.72 -4.64 -11.90
CA SER A 231 6.71 -4.90 -10.45
C SER A 231 5.29 -4.93 -9.88
N MET A 232 4.41 -4.00 -10.27
CA MET A 232 3.01 -3.99 -9.86
C MET A 232 2.27 -5.23 -10.37
N SER A 233 2.50 -5.60 -11.62
CA SER A 233 1.87 -6.79 -12.22
C SER A 233 2.32 -8.07 -11.51
N ALA A 234 3.61 -8.15 -11.14
CA ALA A 234 4.13 -9.25 -10.35
C ALA A 234 3.52 -9.27 -8.93
N SER A 235 3.42 -8.10 -8.27
CA SER A 235 2.81 -7.96 -6.95
C SER A 235 1.33 -8.35 -6.91
N PHE A 236 0.56 -8.09 -7.97
CA PHE A 236 -0.82 -8.58 -8.10
C PHE A 236 -0.95 -10.08 -8.41
N GLY A 237 0.13 -10.71 -8.89
CA GLY A 237 0.15 -12.13 -9.25
C GLY A 237 0.35 -13.08 -8.06
N PHE A 238 0.73 -12.55 -6.90
CA PHE A 238 0.91 -13.28 -5.64
C PHE A 238 -0.35 -13.25 -4.77
#